data_AF-A0A2K1KGE9-F1
#
_entry.id   AF-A0A2K1KGE9-F1
#
_cell.length_a   1.000
_cell.length_b   1.000
_cell.length_c   1.000
_cell.angle_alpha   90.00
_cell.angle_beta   90.00
_cell.angle_gamma   90.00
#
_symmetry.space_group_name_H-M   'P 1'
#
loop_
_entity.id
_entity.type
_entity.pdbx_description
1 polymer ?
#
loop_
_entity_poly.entity_id
_entity_poly.type
_entity_poly.pdbx_seq_one_letter_code
_entity_poly.pdbx_strand_id
1 'polypeptide(L)' 'MSHAQRSEIELNQRQEAPYKVDVHSFAMVCFKILPNEDPFYNANIPSEILKRIKKSERPKLPSNCDELTKLVEECWRWNP' A
#
# COMPACT_ATOMS: atom_id res chain seq x y z
N MET A 1 9.46 -8.15 -31.11
CA MET A 1 9.99 -7.04 -30.28
C MET A 1 11.25 -7.54 -29.59
N SER A 2 12.32 -6.75 -29.59
CA SER A 2 13.62 -7.20 -29.08
C SER A 2 13.60 -7.36 -27.55
N HIS A 3 14.47 -8.21 -27.02
CA HIS A 3 14.67 -8.36 -25.57
C HIS A 3 15.01 -7.03 -24.91
N ALA A 4 15.75 -6.16 -25.61
CA ALA A 4 16.10 -4.82 -25.15
C ALA A 4 14.86 -3.92 -24.97
N GLN A 5 13.89 -3.98 -25.89
CA GLN A 5 12.63 -3.24 -25.78
C GLN A 5 11.75 -3.74 -24.62
N ARG A 6 11.78 -5.04 -24.29
CA ARG A 6 11.08 -5.58 -23.12
C ARG A 6 11.70 -5.09 -21.80
N SER A 7 13.02 -5.09 -21.72
CA SER A 7 13.73 -4.60 -20.54
C SER A 7 13.58 -3.09 -20.33
N GLU A 8 13.56 -2.28 -21.40
CA GLU A 8 13.29 -0.84 -21.29
C GLU A 8 11.88 -0.54 -20.79
N ILE A 9 10.87 -1.30 -21.24
CA ILE A 9 9.49 -1.18 -20.73
C ILE A 9 9.43 -1.57 -19.24
N GLU A 10 10.10 -2.64 -18.82
CA GLU A 10 10.15 -3.07 -17.41
C GLU A 10 10.92 -2.10 -16.50
N LEU A 11 11.98 -1.47 -17.01
CA LEU A 11 12.72 -0.42 -16.29
C LEU A 11 11.89 0.87 -16.17
N ASN A 12 11.18 1.26 -17.23
CA ASN A 12 10.37 2.48 -17.22
C ASN A 12 9.14 2.34 -16.31
N GLN A 13 8.58 1.13 -16.18
CA GLN A 13 7.55 0.81 -15.18
C GLN A 13 8.04 0.96 -13.72
N ARG A 14 9.34 0.81 -13.45
CA ARG A 14 9.92 1.06 -12.11
C ARG A 14 10.12 2.55 -11.82
N GLN A 15 10.24 3.40 -12.83
CA GLN A 15 10.55 4.83 -12.66
C GLN A 15 9.30 5.72 -12.56
N GLU A 16 8.15 5.30 -13.10
CA GLU A 16 6.85 5.99 -12.90
C GLU A 16 6.15 5.64 -11.57
N ALA A 17 6.67 4.65 -10.85
CA ALA A 17 6.06 4.09 -9.65
C ALA A 17 6.42 4.70 -8.27
N PRO A 18 7.42 5.59 -8.06
CA PRO A 18 7.83 5.94 -6.69
C PRO A 18 6.73 6.70 -5.95
N TYR A 19 6.08 7.67 -6.58
CA TYR A 19 5.07 8.50 -5.92
C TYR A 19 3.84 7.72 -5.46
N LYS A 20 3.35 6.76 -6.25
CA LYS A 20 2.20 5.93 -5.86
C LYS A 20 2.56 4.96 -4.73
N VAL A 21 3.78 4.42 -4.76
CA VAL A 21 4.31 3.57 -3.69
C VAL A 21 4.50 4.36 -2.40
N ASP A 22 4.98 5.59 -2.47
CA ASP A 22 5.13 6.49 -1.33
C ASP A 22 3.77 6.86 -0.72
N VAL A 23 2.77 7.18 -1.55
CA VAL A 23 1.40 7.45 -1.09
C VAL A 23 0.79 6.23 -0.41
N HIS A 24 0.98 5.03 -0.96
CA HIS A 24 0.54 3.80 -0.32
C HIS A 24 1.26 3.57 1.02
N SER A 25 2.56 3.86 1.07
CA SER A 25 3.37 3.71 2.30
C SER A 25 2.96 4.70 3.38
N PHE A 26 2.61 5.94 3.01
CA PHE A 26 2.03 6.93 3.92
C PHE A 26 0.76 6.41 4.61
N ALA A 27 -0.15 5.75 3.87
CA ALA A 27 -1.35 5.15 4.44
C ALA A 27 -1.04 4.10 5.52
N MET A 28 -0.02 3.26 5.30
CA MET A 28 0.45 2.27 6.28
C MET A 28 1.05 2.93 7.53
N VAL A 29 1.78 4.03 7.38
CA VAL A 29 2.33 4.80 8.51
C VAL A 29 1.20 5.43 9.33
N CYS A 30 0.21 6.04 8.69
CA CYS A 30 -0.98 6.56 9.38
C CYS A 30 -1.71 5.45 10.15
N PHE A 31 -1.83 4.27 9.55
CA PHE A 31 -2.41 3.11 10.24
C PHE A 31 -1.58 2.68 11.45
N LYS A 32 -0.25 2.78 11.44
CA LYS A 32 0.53 2.44 12.65
C LYS A 32 0.33 3.45 13.78
N ILE A 33 0.17 4.72 13.44
CA ILE A 33 0.13 5.83 14.41
C ILE A 33 -1.26 5.96 15.07
N LEU A 34 -2.35 5.89 14.30
CA LEU A 34 -3.69 6.25 14.80
C LEU A 34 -4.29 5.25 15.80
N PRO A 35 -4.29 3.93 15.54
CA PRO A 35 -4.78 2.92 16.47
C PRO A 35 -3.70 2.46 17.46
N ASN A 36 -2.43 2.82 17.26
CA ASN A 36 -1.28 2.28 17.99
C ASN A 36 -1.21 0.74 17.96
N GLU A 37 -1.70 0.13 16.88
CA GLU A 37 -1.70 -1.31 16.64
C GLU A 37 -0.77 -1.65 15.46
N ASP A 38 -0.25 -2.88 15.45
CA ASP A 38 0.52 -3.36 14.29
C ASP A 38 -0.43 -3.72 13.13
N PRO A 39 -0.22 -3.14 11.92
CA PRO A 39 -0.95 -3.57 10.74
C PRO A 39 -0.71 -5.05 10.51
N PHE A 40 -1.81 -5.81 10.39
CA PHE A 40 -1.74 -7.26 10.18
C PHE A 40 -0.94 -7.98 11.27
N TYR A 41 -1.09 -7.59 12.55
CA TYR A 41 -0.40 -8.19 13.71
C TYR A 41 -0.45 -9.74 13.77
N ASN A 42 -1.41 -10.37 13.09
CA ASN A 42 -1.61 -11.80 13.01
C ASN A 42 -1.08 -12.45 11.72
N ALA A 43 -0.28 -11.73 10.93
CA ALA A 43 0.45 -12.27 9.79
C ALA A 43 1.89 -12.59 10.22
N ASN A 44 2.29 -13.84 10.04
CA ASN A 44 3.60 -14.32 10.50
C ASN A 44 4.71 -14.09 9.48
N ILE A 45 4.33 -13.96 8.19
CA ILE A 45 5.27 -13.79 7.08
C ILE A 45 4.78 -12.73 6.08
N PRO A 46 5.70 -12.02 5.38
CA PRO A 46 5.33 -10.96 4.43
C PRO A 46 4.39 -11.43 3.30
N SER A 47 4.48 -12.69 2.89
CA SER A 47 3.63 -13.23 1.82
C SER A 47 2.16 -13.36 2.23
N GLU A 48 1.86 -13.49 3.52
CA GLU A 48 0.49 -13.47 4.04
C GLU A 48 -0.09 -12.05 3.97
N ILE A 49 0.69 -11.04 4.36
CA ILE A 49 0.32 -9.62 4.24
C ILE A 49 0.02 -9.29 2.78
N LEU A 50 0.91 -9.69 1.86
CA LEU A 50 0.72 -9.47 0.43
C LEU A 50 -0.57 -10.13 -0.10
N LYS A 51 -0.88 -11.37 0.35
CA LYS A 51 -2.12 -12.06 -0.03
C LYS A 51 -3.37 -11.32 0.46
N ARG A 52 -3.34 -10.75 1.66
CA ARG A 52 -4.45 -9.97 2.23
C ARG A 52 -4.64 -8.64 1.51
N ILE A 53 -3.56 -7.91 1.26
CA ILE A 53 -3.58 -6.66 0.48
C ILE A 53 -4.16 -6.90 -0.92
N LYS A 54 -3.76 -8.00 -1.59
CA LYS A 54 -4.29 -8.42 -2.90
C LYS A 54 -5.77 -8.80 -2.88
N LYS A 55 -6.33 -9.15 -1.73
CA LYS A 55 -7.77 -9.37 -1.51
C LYS A 55 -8.51 -8.09 -1.10
N SER A 56 -7.86 -6.93 -1.22
CA SER A 56 -8.38 -5.64 -0.77
C SER A 56 -8.66 -5.58 0.74
N GLU A 57 -8.05 -6.47 1.53
CA GLU A 57 -8.11 -6.37 2.99
C GLU A 57 -7.31 -5.11 3.40
N ARG A 58 -7.94 -4.28 4.22
CA ARG A 58 -7.34 -3.09 4.82
C ARG A 58 -7.67 -3.11 6.31
N PRO A 59 -6.71 -2.76 7.17
CA PRO A 59 -6.96 -2.80 8.61
C PRO A 59 -7.87 -1.63 9.04
N LYS A 60 -8.61 -1.81 10.15
CA LYS A 60 -9.67 -0.88 10.57
C LYS A 60 -9.10 0.42 11.14
N LEU A 61 -9.46 1.54 10.54
CA LEU A 61 -9.11 2.85 11.07
C LEU A 61 -10.03 3.26 12.23
N PRO A 62 -9.51 4.01 13.21
CA PRO A 62 -10.33 4.50 14.31
C PRO A 62 -11.32 5.58 13.80
N SER A 63 -12.53 5.60 14.36
CA SER A 63 -13.61 6.52 13.96
C SER A 63 -13.53 7.92 14.58
N ASN A 64 -12.43 8.25 15.25
CA ASN A 64 -12.26 9.52 15.95
C ASN A 64 -11.67 10.63 15.06
N CYS A 65 -11.32 10.35 13.80
CA CYS A 65 -10.77 11.31 12.86
C CYS A 65 -11.22 11.04 11.42
N ASP A 66 -12.44 11.44 11.08
CA ASP A 66 -13.09 11.15 9.80
C ASP A 66 -12.31 11.69 8.58
N GLU A 67 -11.72 12.88 8.69
CA GLU A 67 -10.96 13.49 7.59
C GLU A 67 -9.70 12.67 7.26
N LEU A 68 -8.97 12.25 8.30
CA LEU A 68 -7.77 11.44 8.12
C LEU A 68 -8.11 10.03 7.67
N THR A 69 -9.21 9.45 8.17
CA THR A 69 -9.71 8.16 7.70
C THR A 69 -9.99 8.17 6.20
N LYS A 70 -10.70 9.20 5.70
CA LYS A 70 -10.95 9.37 4.26
C LYS A 70 -9.66 9.51 3.46
N LEU A 71 -8.71 10.32 3.94
CA LEU A 71 -7.41 10.49 3.27
C LEU A 71 -6.65 9.16 3.17
N VAL A 72 -6.54 8.42 4.28
CA VAL A 72 -5.85 7.12 4.32
C VAL A 72 -6.53 6.12 3.39
N GLU A 73 -7.87 6.12 3.35
CA GLU A 73 -8.64 5.31 2.41
C GLU A 73 -8.30 5.62 0.95
N GLU A 74 -8.19 6.89 0.59
CA GLU A 74 -7.80 7.31 -0.76
C GLU A 74 -6.37 6.89 -1.13
N CYS A 75 -5.44 6.99 -0.18
CA CYS A 75 -4.03 6.67 -0.40
C CYS A 75 -3.77 5.19 -0.75
N TRP A 76 -4.60 4.24 -0.29
CA TRP A 76 -4.42 2.80 -0.54
C TRP A 76 -5.46 2.15 -1.47
N ARG A 77 -6.28 2.97 -2.15
CA ARG A 77 -7.28 2.51 -3.15
C ARG A 77 -6.62 1.97 -4.42
N TRP A 78 -5.41 2.41 -4.71
CA TRP A 78 -4.64 1.98 -5.86
C TRP A 78 -3.78 0.79 -5.43
N ASN A 79 -3.88 -0.33 -6.14
CA ASN A 79 -2.93 -1.43 -6.00
C ASN A 79 -1.56 -0.87 -6.46
N PRO A 80 -0.59 -0.67 -5.55
CA PRO A 80 0.68 -0.04 -5.88
C PRO A 80 1.49 -0.86 -6.88
#